data_AF-A0A0R0IA81-F1
#
_entry.id   AF-A0A0R0IA81-F1
#
_cell.length_a   1.000
_cell.length_b   1.000
_cell.length_c   1.000
_cell.angle_alpha   90.00
_cell.angle_beta   90.00
_cell.angle_gamma   90.00
#
_symmetry.space_group_name_H-M   'P 1'
#
loop_
_entity.id
_entity.type
_entity.pdbx_description
1 polymer ?
#
loop_
_entity_poly.entity_id
_entity_poly.type
_entity_poly.pdbx_seq_one_letter_code
_entity_poly.pdbx_strand_id
1 'polypeptide(L)'
;MMSFAYLNLNLPLKTALATSKASPTNFNYAIVLLFVEHLRDFGDVFVFPIDKNNGGPYGDFVSLHPTLKTADERTSAVGYVVERLGEEQIPGIRDELYPVTSSFGAPIFFSLERAAAPYFGIKAYGVHMNGYVEVDGQKHMWVGKRSDTKQTYPGMLDHLVAGGLPHGIDCQENLIKECEEEAGIPRSISVKAIPVGAISYMDIDGYRYKRDVEFCYDLKLPKSFLPKNEDGEVDSFKLIPVTQVAEVIRKTEFFKPNCSLVIIDFLFRHGYITPEYLGYLDLLRNLRIGDCS
;
A
#
# COMPACT_ATOMS: atom_id res chain seq x y z
N MET A 1 36.67 1.04 16.12
CA MET A 1 36.11 2.28 15.52
C MET A 1 36.33 2.22 14.02
N MET A 2 35.38 1.67 13.27
CA MET A 2 35.40 1.74 11.80
C MET A 2 34.62 2.98 11.39
N SER A 3 35.32 3.90 10.73
CA SER A 3 34.80 5.15 10.19
C SER A 3 33.87 4.87 9.02
N PHE A 4 32.56 5.11 9.21
CA PHE A 4 31.56 5.10 8.14
C PHE A 4 31.57 6.47 7.44
N ALA A 5 32.58 6.71 6.62
CA ALA A 5 32.63 7.88 5.76
C ALA A 5 31.90 7.59 4.44
N TYR A 6 31.01 8.51 4.05
CA TYR A 6 30.31 8.61 2.76
C TYR A 6 29.10 7.68 2.52
N LEU A 7 27.98 7.97 3.18
CA LEU A 7 26.65 7.67 2.62
C LEU A 7 26.30 8.74 1.56
N ASN A 8 26.61 8.45 0.29
CA ASN A 8 26.04 9.17 -0.85
C ASN A 8 24.63 8.60 -1.12
N LEU A 9 23.57 9.27 -0.63
CA LEU A 9 22.16 8.91 -0.85
C LEU A 9 21.59 9.40 -2.20
N ASN A 10 22.47 9.68 -3.17
CA ASN A 10 22.06 10.07 -4.51
C ASN A 10 22.00 8.85 -5.46
N LEU A 11 20.78 8.33 -5.62
CA LEU A 11 20.27 7.29 -6.54
C LEU A 11 20.45 5.81 -6.13
N PRO A 12 19.40 4.95 -6.30
CA PRO A 12 18.14 5.16 -7.01
C PRO A 12 16.91 5.19 -6.07
N LEU A 13 16.64 6.34 -5.45
CA LEU A 13 15.28 6.71 -5.02
C LEU A 13 14.41 7.20 -6.20
N LYS A 14 14.98 7.24 -7.42
CA LYS A 14 14.29 7.63 -8.65
C LYS A 14 13.32 6.56 -9.19
N THR A 15 13.40 5.33 -8.72
CA THR A 15 12.51 4.23 -9.15
C THR A 15 11.35 3.99 -8.18
N ALA A 16 11.45 4.42 -6.91
CA ALA A 16 10.36 4.34 -5.93
C ALA A 16 9.57 5.66 -5.77
N LEU A 17 10.14 6.78 -6.20
CA LEU A 17 9.47 8.07 -6.30
C LEU A 17 9.68 8.57 -7.73
N ALA A 18 8.78 8.20 -8.64
CA ALA A 18 8.73 8.82 -9.96
C ALA A 18 8.39 10.31 -9.79
N THR A 19 9.41 11.14 -9.61
CA THR A 19 9.29 12.59 -9.71
C THR A 19 9.09 12.95 -11.18
N SER A 20 7.83 13.01 -11.60
CA SER A 20 7.42 13.84 -12.72
C SER A 20 7.71 15.31 -12.36
N LYS A 21 8.71 15.91 -13.02
CA LYS A 21 8.97 17.36 -13.00
C LYS A 21 8.03 18.08 -13.98
N ALA A 22 6.72 17.93 -13.81
CA ALA A 22 5.70 18.73 -14.50
C ALA A 22 4.68 19.22 -13.46
N SER A 23 4.08 20.40 -13.65
CA SER A 23 3.14 20.98 -12.67
C SER A 23 2.06 19.95 -12.29
N PRO A 24 1.84 19.64 -10.99
CA PRO A 24 1.00 18.52 -10.54
C PRO A 24 -0.47 18.62 -10.97
N THR A 25 -0.94 19.79 -11.34
CA THR A 25 -2.35 20.01 -11.66
C THR A 25 -2.69 19.52 -13.06
N ASN A 26 -1.97 19.91 -14.12
CA ASN A 26 -2.47 19.71 -15.48
C ASN A 26 -2.26 18.31 -16.08
N PHE A 27 -1.28 17.54 -15.61
CA PHE A 27 -1.01 16.18 -16.13
C PHE A 27 -1.88 15.12 -15.45
N ASN A 28 -2.26 15.34 -14.17
CA ASN A 28 -3.09 14.43 -13.39
C ASN A 28 -4.54 14.36 -13.90
N TYR A 29 -5.06 15.43 -14.50
CA TYR A 29 -6.40 15.42 -15.11
C TYR A 29 -6.47 14.60 -16.39
N ALA A 30 -5.47 14.69 -17.29
CA ALA A 30 -5.47 14.00 -18.58
C ALA A 30 -5.43 12.47 -18.50
N ILE A 31 -4.79 11.94 -17.44
CA ILE A 31 -4.54 10.51 -17.27
C ILE A 31 -5.78 9.79 -16.70
N VAL A 32 -6.50 10.42 -15.77
CA VAL A 32 -7.78 9.90 -15.25
C VAL A 32 -8.87 9.91 -16.33
N LEU A 33 -8.80 10.86 -17.27
CA LEU A 33 -9.81 11.03 -18.32
C LEU A 33 -9.99 9.78 -19.21
N LEU A 34 -8.96 8.98 -19.48
CA LEU A 34 -9.09 7.83 -20.39
C LEU A 34 -9.81 6.63 -19.77
N PHE A 35 -9.55 6.29 -18.50
CA PHE A 35 -10.35 5.26 -17.82
C PHE A 35 -11.81 5.71 -17.65
N VAL A 36 -12.00 7.00 -17.39
CA VAL A 36 -13.31 7.62 -17.23
C VAL A 36 -14.19 7.50 -18.49
N GLU A 37 -13.60 7.41 -19.69
CA GLU A 37 -14.37 7.15 -20.92
C GLU A 37 -15.08 5.79 -20.89
N HIS A 38 -14.47 4.75 -20.30
CA HIS A 38 -15.13 3.45 -20.14
C HIS A 38 -16.36 3.51 -19.22
N LEU A 39 -16.44 4.50 -18.34
CA LEU A 39 -17.59 4.67 -17.44
C LEU A 39 -18.78 5.34 -18.13
N ARG A 40 -18.59 5.97 -19.30
CA ARG A 40 -19.67 6.67 -20.02
C ARG A 40 -20.76 5.76 -20.56
N ASP A 41 -20.42 4.52 -20.85
CA ASP A 41 -21.36 3.51 -21.33
C ASP A 41 -22.35 3.06 -20.23
N PHE A 42 -22.13 3.48 -18.98
CA PHE A 42 -22.92 3.12 -17.80
C PHE A 42 -23.65 4.34 -17.23
N GLY A 43 -24.48 5.00 -18.05
CA GLY A 43 -25.18 6.23 -17.69
C GLY A 43 -26.24 6.08 -16.58
N ASP A 44 -26.62 4.85 -16.23
CA ASP A 44 -27.45 4.49 -15.08
C ASP A 44 -26.66 4.39 -13.76
N VAL A 45 -25.32 4.31 -13.84
CA VAL A 45 -24.41 4.24 -12.68
C VAL A 45 -23.60 5.52 -12.50
N PHE A 46 -23.14 6.13 -13.59
CA PHE A 46 -22.30 7.33 -13.56
C PHE A 46 -22.93 8.49 -14.33
N VAL A 47 -22.79 9.69 -13.77
CA VAL A 47 -23.15 10.96 -14.39
C VAL A 47 -21.92 11.86 -14.51
N PHE A 48 -21.91 12.69 -15.55
CA PHE A 48 -20.79 13.55 -15.91
C PHE A 48 -21.26 15.01 -15.97
N PRO A 49 -21.39 15.68 -14.82
CA PRO A 49 -21.85 17.06 -14.79
C PRO A 49 -20.89 17.99 -15.53
N ILE A 50 -21.44 18.92 -16.31
CA ILE A 50 -20.67 19.98 -16.96
C ILE A 50 -20.58 21.15 -15.99
N ASP A 51 -19.37 21.54 -15.59
CA ASP A 51 -19.18 22.82 -14.92
C ASP A 51 -19.29 23.95 -15.97
N LYS A 52 -20.36 24.75 -15.84
CA LYS A 52 -20.61 25.88 -16.76
C LYS A 52 -19.60 27.02 -16.59
N ASN A 53 -18.76 27.00 -15.54
CA ASN A 53 -17.83 28.08 -15.22
C ASN A 53 -16.38 27.82 -15.64
N ASN A 54 -15.98 26.58 -15.96
CA ASN A 54 -14.57 26.24 -16.30
C ASN A 54 -14.35 25.48 -17.62
N GLY A 55 -15.41 25.26 -18.42
CA GLY A 55 -15.35 25.20 -19.88
C GLY A 55 -14.35 24.21 -20.52
N GLY A 56 -14.75 22.93 -20.55
CA GLY A 56 -14.29 21.95 -21.55
C GLY A 56 -15.48 21.10 -22.04
N PRO A 57 -15.41 20.46 -23.23
CA PRO A 57 -16.48 19.56 -23.71
C PRO A 57 -16.59 18.24 -22.90
N TYR A 58 -15.66 18.00 -21.98
CA TYR A 58 -15.61 16.87 -21.07
C TYR A 58 -15.91 17.39 -19.66
N GLY A 59 -16.87 16.81 -18.93
CA GLY A 59 -17.20 17.24 -17.56
C GLY A 59 -16.00 17.15 -16.61
N ASP A 60 -15.91 18.08 -15.65
CA ASP A 60 -14.75 18.24 -14.76
C ASP A 60 -14.64 17.18 -13.66
N PHE A 61 -15.69 16.40 -13.43
CA PHE A 61 -15.74 15.32 -12.45
C PHE A 61 -16.78 14.26 -12.82
N VAL A 62 -16.60 13.05 -12.29
CA VAL A 62 -17.56 11.93 -12.38
C VAL A 62 -18.32 11.83 -11.07
N SER A 63 -19.60 11.53 -11.11
CA SER A 63 -20.41 11.26 -9.91
C SER A 63 -21.23 9.99 -10.09
N LEU A 64 -21.55 9.32 -8.99
CA LEU A 64 -22.53 8.24 -9.00
C LEU A 64 -23.93 8.79 -9.32
N HIS A 65 -24.72 7.99 -10.02
CA HIS A 65 -26.07 8.37 -10.42
C HIS A 65 -26.92 8.61 -9.17
N PRO A 66 -27.68 9.72 -9.10
CA PRO A 66 -28.37 10.14 -7.88
C PRO A 66 -29.49 9.20 -7.42
N THR A 67 -29.89 8.22 -8.24
CA THR A 67 -30.85 7.17 -7.83
C THR A 67 -30.25 6.13 -6.91
N LEU A 68 -28.92 5.99 -6.86
CA LEU A 68 -28.20 5.08 -5.97
C LEU A 68 -28.08 5.71 -4.57
N LYS A 69 -29.07 5.43 -3.70
CA LYS A 69 -29.24 6.11 -2.41
C LYS A 69 -28.44 5.47 -1.29
N THR A 70 -28.28 4.16 -1.32
CA THR A 70 -27.65 3.39 -0.26
C THR A 70 -26.23 2.94 -0.63
N ALA A 71 -25.43 2.58 0.37
CA ALA A 71 -24.09 2.03 0.13
C ALA A 71 -24.15 0.71 -0.66
N ASP A 72 -25.12 -0.15 -0.34
CA ASP A 72 -25.31 -1.45 -1.01
C ASP A 72 -25.69 -1.27 -2.48
N GLU A 73 -26.65 -0.38 -2.80
CA GLU A 73 -27.03 -0.06 -4.19
C GLU A 73 -25.82 0.42 -5.00
N ARG A 74 -24.98 1.28 -4.41
CA ARG A 74 -23.76 1.78 -5.06
C ARG A 74 -22.73 0.66 -5.24
N THR A 75 -22.52 -0.19 -4.24
CA THR A 75 -21.62 -1.34 -4.33
C THR A 75 -22.06 -2.29 -5.42
N SER A 76 -23.33 -2.67 -5.48
CA SER A 76 -23.85 -3.56 -6.51
C SER A 76 -23.74 -2.93 -7.90
N ALA A 77 -24.10 -1.66 -8.06
CA ALA A 77 -24.05 -0.98 -9.35
C ALA A 77 -22.61 -0.81 -9.87
N VAL A 78 -21.68 -0.36 -9.03
CA VAL A 78 -20.27 -0.22 -9.42
C VAL A 78 -19.61 -1.59 -9.60
N GLY A 79 -19.97 -2.59 -8.78
CA GLY A 79 -19.51 -3.97 -8.94
C GLY A 79 -19.90 -4.56 -10.30
N TYR A 80 -21.15 -4.34 -10.74
CA TYR A 80 -21.59 -4.70 -12.08
C TYR A 80 -20.74 -4.03 -13.17
N VAL A 81 -20.40 -2.75 -13.02
CA VAL A 81 -19.53 -2.06 -13.98
C VAL A 81 -18.14 -2.71 -14.02
N VAL A 82 -17.53 -2.97 -12.87
CA VAL A 82 -16.22 -3.63 -12.78
C VAL A 82 -16.23 -4.98 -13.48
N GLU A 83 -17.27 -5.79 -13.25
CA GLU A 83 -17.46 -7.08 -13.93
C GLU A 83 -17.58 -6.92 -15.45
N ARG A 84 -18.35 -5.92 -15.92
CA ARG A 84 -18.55 -5.65 -17.35
C ARG A 84 -17.30 -5.12 -18.05
N LEU A 85 -16.46 -4.37 -17.35
CA LEU A 85 -15.16 -3.92 -17.85
C LEU A 85 -14.15 -5.07 -17.97
N GLY A 86 -14.23 -6.04 -17.05
CA GLY A 86 -13.49 -7.29 -17.11
C GLY A 86 -11.97 -7.16 -16.99
N GLU A 87 -11.27 -8.29 -17.13
CA GLU A 87 -9.82 -8.42 -16.94
C GLU A 87 -8.97 -7.57 -17.89
N GLU A 88 -9.50 -7.14 -19.04
CA GLU A 88 -8.78 -6.27 -19.97
C GLU A 88 -8.55 -4.87 -19.39
N GLN A 89 -9.51 -4.36 -18.61
CA GLN A 89 -9.44 -3.02 -18.02
C GLN A 89 -9.03 -3.07 -16.56
N ILE A 90 -9.58 -4.01 -15.80
CA ILE A 90 -9.35 -4.18 -14.37
C ILE A 90 -8.87 -5.63 -14.13
N PRO A 91 -7.58 -5.92 -14.40
CA PRO A 91 -7.02 -7.25 -14.23
C PRO A 91 -6.85 -7.61 -12.75
N GLY A 92 -6.90 -8.91 -12.46
CA GLY A 92 -6.52 -9.47 -11.18
C GLY A 92 -7.56 -9.28 -10.09
N ILE A 93 -8.83 -9.54 -10.41
CA ILE A 93 -9.94 -9.60 -9.44
C ILE A 93 -9.58 -10.53 -8.27
N ARG A 94 -10.00 -10.16 -7.05
CA ARG A 94 -9.64 -10.87 -5.81
C ARG A 94 -10.82 -11.31 -4.96
N ASP A 95 -12.05 -10.98 -5.37
CA ASP A 95 -13.26 -11.17 -4.58
C ASP A 95 -13.13 -10.55 -3.17
N GLU A 96 -12.50 -9.37 -3.11
CA GLU A 96 -12.17 -8.68 -1.86
C GLU A 96 -12.57 -7.22 -1.96
N LEU A 97 -13.51 -6.81 -1.11
CA LEU A 97 -14.05 -5.47 -1.13
C LEU A 97 -13.26 -4.52 -0.22
N TYR A 98 -12.84 -3.39 -0.76
CA TYR A 98 -12.28 -2.26 -0.03
C TYR A 98 -13.36 -1.20 0.26
N PRO A 99 -13.32 -0.53 1.42
CA PRO A 99 -14.26 0.54 1.74
C PRO A 99 -13.91 1.83 0.99
N VAL A 100 -14.89 2.44 0.33
CA VAL A 100 -14.76 3.78 -0.27
C VAL A 100 -15.16 4.83 0.76
N THR A 101 -14.17 5.59 1.24
CA THR A 101 -14.32 6.62 2.27
C THR A 101 -13.58 7.89 1.86
N SER A 102 -13.90 9.03 2.50
CA SER A 102 -13.11 10.27 2.33
C SER A 102 -11.78 10.22 3.07
N SER A 103 -11.75 9.45 4.16
CA SER A 103 -10.71 9.46 5.18
C SER A 103 -10.86 8.23 6.07
N PHE A 104 -9.80 7.81 6.74
CA PHE A 104 -9.84 6.62 7.59
C PHE A 104 -10.81 6.84 8.76
N GLY A 105 -11.70 5.88 8.99
CA GLY A 105 -12.75 5.97 10.01
C GLY A 105 -13.93 6.87 9.66
N ALA A 106 -13.95 7.51 8.48
CA ALA A 106 -15.13 8.23 8.01
C ALA A 106 -16.24 7.25 7.56
N PRO A 107 -17.49 7.73 7.44
CA PRO A 107 -18.59 6.92 6.93
C PRO A 107 -18.27 6.32 5.56
N ILE A 108 -18.58 5.04 5.40
CA ILE A 108 -18.38 4.30 4.16
C ILE A 108 -19.46 4.72 3.17
N PHE A 109 -19.05 5.21 2.00
CA PHE A 109 -19.98 5.61 0.95
C PHE A 109 -20.54 4.42 0.18
N PHE A 110 -19.68 3.43 -0.06
CA PHE A 110 -19.91 2.11 -0.65
C PHE A 110 -18.60 1.30 -0.56
N SER A 111 -18.62 0.05 -0.97
CA SER A 111 -17.44 -0.82 -1.11
C SER A 111 -17.14 -1.14 -2.58
N LEU A 112 -15.86 -1.31 -2.91
CA LEU A 112 -15.34 -1.51 -4.26
C LEU A 112 -14.39 -2.71 -4.30
N GLU A 113 -14.42 -3.50 -5.38
CA GLU A 113 -13.44 -4.56 -5.62
C GLU A 113 -12.00 -4.02 -5.54
N ARG A 114 -11.13 -4.70 -4.78
CA ARG A 114 -9.74 -4.30 -4.51
C ARG A 114 -8.95 -4.04 -5.79
N ALA A 115 -9.11 -4.86 -6.82
CA ALA A 115 -8.42 -4.66 -8.09
C ALA A 115 -8.78 -3.33 -8.77
N ALA A 116 -10.02 -2.84 -8.57
CA ALA A 116 -10.52 -1.60 -9.13
C ALA A 116 -10.07 -0.35 -8.36
N ALA A 117 -9.62 -0.48 -7.11
CA ALA A 117 -9.23 0.65 -6.25
C ALA A 117 -8.33 1.71 -6.92
N PRO A 118 -7.21 1.33 -7.60
CA PRO A 118 -6.36 2.32 -8.26
C PRO A 118 -7.01 3.01 -9.47
N TYR A 119 -7.95 2.36 -10.15
CA TYR A 119 -8.63 2.94 -11.32
C TYR A 119 -9.65 3.99 -10.91
N PHE A 120 -10.31 3.77 -9.77
CA PHE A 120 -11.24 4.72 -9.17
C PHE A 120 -10.55 5.76 -8.27
N GLY A 121 -9.23 5.66 -8.07
CA GLY A 121 -8.45 6.63 -7.29
C GLY A 121 -8.87 6.73 -5.81
N ILE A 122 -9.46 5.66 -5.27
CA ILE A 122 -9.89 5.63 -3.86
C ILE A 122 -8.65 5.54 -2.96
N LYS A 123 -8.80 5.95 -1.70
CA LYS A 123 -7.80 5.64 -0.67
C LYS A 123 -7.87 4.15 -0.34
N ALA A 124 -6.74 3.47 -0.41
CA ALA A 124 -6.58 2.11 0.05
C ALA A 124 -5.80 2.08 1.36
N TYR A 125 -6.20 1.19 2.25
CA TYR A 125 -5.54 1.02 3.55
C TYR A 125 -4.95 -0.38 3.62
N GLY A 126 -3.87 -0.54 4.37
CA GLY A 126 -3.25 -1.82 4.65
C GLY A 126 -2.59 -1.85 6.02
N VAL A 127 -2.24 -3.05 6.46
CA VAL A 127 -1.52 -3.30 7.71
C VAL A 127 -0.21 -4.00 7.39
N HIS A 128 0.88 -3.49 7.94
CA HIS A 128 2.23 -4.00 7.71
C HIS A 128 2.95 -4.17 9.03
N MET A 129 3.59 -5.31 9.24
CA MET A 129 4.23 -5.63 10.52
C MET A 129 5.71 -6.00 10.35
N ASN A 130 6.55 -5.27 11.05
CA ASN A 130 7.97 -5.56 11.21
C ASN A 130 8.15 -6.63 12.29
N GLY A 131 8.29 -7.89 11.87
CA GLY A 131 8.59 -9.02 12.75
C GLY A 131 10.08 -9.13 13.00
N TYR A 132 10.52 -8.95 14.23
CA TYR A 132 11.95 -8.99 14.56
C TYR A 132 12.24 -9.78 15.83
N VAL A 133 13.46 -10.30 15.93
CA VAL A 133 14.00 -10.90 17.16
C VAL A 133 15.25 -10.12 17.59
N GLU A 134 15.59 -10.19 18.87
CA GLU A 134 16.85 -9.66 19.37
C GLU A 134 17.78 -10.80 19.77
N VAL A 135 18.94 -10.87 19.13
CA VAL A 135 20.01 -11.86 19.40
C VAL A 135 21.24 -11.06 19.81
N ASP A 136 21.76 -11.33 21.01
CA ASP A 136 22.96 -10.69 21.57
C ASP A 136 22.95 -9.14 21.49
N GLY A 137 21.78 -8.55 21.77
CA GLY A 137 21.58 -7.10 21.74
C GLY A 137 21.37 -6.52 20.33
N GLN A 138 21.37 -7.35 19.28
CA GLN A 138 21.18 -6.92 17.89
C GLN A 138 19.82 -7.36 17.34
N LYS A 139 19.11 -6.44 16.70
CA LYS A 139 17.84 -6.74 16.03
C LYS A 139 18.09 -7.45 14.70
N HIS A 140 17.37 -8.54 14.51
CA HIS A 140 17.27 -9.29 13.26
C HIS A 140 15.81 -9.28 12.82
N MET A 141 15.56 -8.99 11.56
CA MET A 141 14.23 -8.91 10.96
C MET A 141 13.96 -10.19 10.18
N TRP A 142 12.76 -10.73 10.34
CA TRP A 142 12.25 -11.75 9.44
C TRP A 142 11.79 -11.10 8.14
N VAL A 143 12.30 -11.61 7.03
CA VAL A 143 12.01 -11.18 5.67
C VAL A 143 11.40 -12.35 4.93
N GLY A 144 10.21 -12.15 4.38
CA GLY A 144 9.56 -13.11 3.49
C GLY A 144 10.07 -12.94 2.05
N LYS A 145 10.08 -14.02 1.28
CA LYS A 145 10.11 -13.97 -0.19
C LYS A 145 8.73 -14.33 -0.69
N ARG A 146 8.10 -13.46 -1.45
CA ARG A 146 6.76 -13.67 -2.02
C ARG A 146 6.76 -14.89 -2.93
N SER A 147 5.66 -15.65 -2.92
CA SER A 147 5.45 -16.73 -3.89
C SER A 147 5.57 -16.21 -5.32
N ASP A 148 6.14 -17.02 -6.20
CA ASP A 148 6.23 -16.72 -7.63
C ASP A 148 4.85 -16.70 -8.31
N THR A 149 3.81 -17.21 -7.64
CA THR A 149 2.40 -17.20 -8.11
C THR A 149 1.62 -15.96 -7.69
N LYS A 150 2.19 -15.05 -6.87
CA LYS A 150 1.49 -13.83 -6.46
C LYS A 150 1.24 -12.94 -7.68
N GLN A 151 -0.01 -12.46 -7.80
CA GLN A 151 -0.42 -11.54 -8.88
C GLN A 151 0.45 -10.27 -8.95
N THR A 152 0.87 -9.74 -7.79
CA THR A 152 1.71 -8.54 -7.71
C THR A 152 3.05 -8.86 -7.09
N TYR A 153 4.13 -8.37 -7.71
CA TYR A 153 5.51 -8.49 -7.22
C TYR A 153 5.93 -9.94 -6.89
N PRO A 154 5.71 -10.93 -7.80
CA PRO A 154 6.11 -12.31 -7.55
C PRO A 154 7.62 -12.43 -7.30
N GLY A 155 8.01 -13.27 -6.34
CA GLY A 155 9.41 -13.56 -6.03
C GLY A 155 10.20 -12.44 -5.31
N MET A 156 9.63 -11.25 -5.13
CA MET A 156 10.28 -10.13 -4.41
C MET A 156 10.33 -10.38 -2.90
N LEU A 157 11.28 -9.72 -2.22
CA LEU A 157 11.33 -9.71 -0.76
C LEU A 157 10.20 -8.84 -0.18
N ASP A 158 9.67 -9.25 0.95
CA ASP A 158 8.57 -8.58 1.66
C ASP A 158 8.83 -8.59 3.18
N HIS A 159 7.95 -7.95 3.95
CA HIS A 159 7.96 -8.09 5.41
C HIS A 159 7.59 -9.51 5.82
N LEU A 160 7.59 -9.75 7.13
CA LEU A 160 7.05 -10.99 7.65
C LEU A 160 5.54 -11.11 7.41
N VAL A 161 4.78 -10.02 7.58
CA VAL A 161 3.32 -9.98 7.38
C VAL A 161 2.89 -8.64 6.79
N ALA A 162 2.07 -8.65 5.74
CA ALA A 162 1.50 -7.46 5.12
C ALA A 162 0.20 -7.74 4.35
N GLY A 163 -0.92 -7.17 4.83
CA GLY A 163 -2.24 -7.34 4.21
C GLY A 163 -2.88 -6.03 3.78
N GLY A 164 -3.69 -6.08 2.72
CA GLY A 164 -4.67 -5.02 2.46
C GLY A 164 -5.67 -4.95 3.62
N LEU A 165 -6.38 -3.83 3.81
CA LEU A 165 -7.43 -3.71 4.82
C LEU A 165 -8.82 -3.80 4.16
N PRO A 166 -9.49 -4.96 4.26
CA PRO A 166 -10.80 -5.17 3.66
C PRO A 166 -11.89 -4.36 4.37
N HIS A 167 -13.05 -4.29 3.74
CA HIS A 167 -14.26 -3.79 4.36
C HIS A 167 -14.67 -4.66 5.55
N GLY A 168 -15.07 -4.01 6.66
CA GLY A 168 -15.72 -4.70 7.78
C GLY A 168 -14.80 -5.33 8.82
N ILE A 169 -13.47 -5.16 8.70
CA ILE A 169 -12.49 -5.63 9.67
C ILE A 169 -11.62 -4.45 10.16
N ASP A 170 -11.30 -4.42 11.46
CA ASP A 170 -10.38 -3.42 11.99
C ASP A 170 -8.91 -3.79 11.75
N CYS A 171 -8.02 -2.82 11.91
CA CYS A 171 -6.60 -3.03 11.61
C CYS A 171 -5.94 -4.12 12.48
N GLN A 172 -6.33 -4.25 13.75
CA GLN A 172 -5.69 -5.20 14.65
C GLN A 172 -6.14 -6.62 14.35
N GLU A 173 -7.44 -6.83 14.14
CA GLU A 173 -7.98 -8.14 13.75
C GLU A 173 -7.49 -8.56 12.37
N ASN A 174 -7.41 -7.62 11.42
CA ASN A 174 -6.84 -7.91 10.11
C ASN A 174 -5.37 -8.30 10.23
N LEU A 175 -4.57 -7.56 11.01
CA LEU A 175 -3.18 -7.93 11.25
C LEU A 175 -3.05 -9.32 11.89
N ILE A 176 -3.92 -9.68 12.84
CA ILE A 176 -3.90 -11.00 13.48
C ILE A 176 -4.23 -12.11 12.48
N LYS A 177 -5.22 -11.91 11.61
CA LYS A 177 -5.57 -12.81 10.51
C LYS A 177 -4.36 -13.04 9.59
N GLU A 178 -3.80 -11.96 9.05
CA GLU A 178 -2.65 -12.01 8.13
C GLU A 178 -1.41 -12.63 8.80
N CYS A 179 -1.23 -12.41 10.12
CA CYS A 179 -0.19 -13.04 10.91
C CYS A 179 -0.27 -14.57 10.91
N GLU A 180 -1.48 -15.12 11.01
CA GLU A 180 -1.73 -16.56 11.00
C GLU A 180 -1.54 -17.13 9.59
N GLU A 181 -2.15 -16.50 8.58
CA GLU A 181 -2.15 -16.96 7.19
C GLU A 181 -0.76 -16.90 6.54
N GLU A 182 -0.08 -15.76 6.59
CA GLU A 182 1.17 -15.57 5.86
C GLU A 182 2.37 -16.20 6.59
N ALA A 183 2.36 -16.21 7.93
CA ALA A 183 3.56 -16.53 8.72
C ALA A 183 3.34 -17.53 9.87
N GLY A 184 2.12 -18.05 10.06
CA GLY A 184 1.82 -19.03 11.11
C GLY A 184 2.03 -18.47 12.52
N ILE A 185 1.90 -17.14 12.69
CA ILE A 185 2.04 -16.48 13.99
C ILE A 185 0.70 -16.62 14.74
N PRO A 186 0.63 -17.41 15.82
CA PRO A 186 -0.62 -17.63 16.53
C PRO A 186 -1.09 -16.33 17.21
N ARG A 187 -2.41 -16.21 17.39
CA ARG A 187 -3.05 -15.08 18.09
C ARG A 187 -2.40 -14.72 19.43
N SER A 188 -1.98 -15.72 20.21
CA SER A 188 -1.28 -15.51 21.49
C SER A 188 0.03 -14.70 21.39
N ILE A 189 0.60 -14.60 20.19
CA ILE A 189 1.78 -13.80 19.86
C ILE A 189 1.37 -12.52 19.12
N SER A 190 0.55 -12.63 18.06
CA SER A 190 0.23 -11.48 17.19
C SER A 190 -0.55 -10.36 17.89
N VAL A 191 -1.34 -10.66 18.92
CA VAL A 191 -2.01 -9.62 19.76
C VAL A 191 -1.05 -8.67 20.47
N LYS A 192 0.24 -9.01 20.56
CA LYS A 192 1.28 -8.19 21.17
C LYS A 192 1.93 -7.21 20.19
N ALA A 193 1.53 -7.23 18.92
CA ALA A 193 2.01 -6.28 17.93
C ALA A 193 1.60 -4.87 18.36
N ILE A 194 2.55 -3.94 18.32
CA ILE A 194 2.32 -2.55 18.73
C ILE A 194 2.16 -1.67 17.48
N PRO A 195 1.12 -0.81 17.41
CA PRO A 195 1.04 0.19 16.36
C PRO A 195 2.15 1.24 16.56
N VAL A 196 2.85 1.60 15.49
CA VAL A 196 4.04 2.47 15.54
C VAL A 196 3.99 3.64 14.56
N GLY A 197 2.87 3.78 13.85
CA GLY A 197 2.60 4.87 12.92
C GLY A 197 1.91 4.38 11.66
N ALA A 198 1.95 5.20 10.63
CA ALA A 198 1.54 4.84 9.28
C ALA A 198 2.49 5.50 8.28
N ILE A 199 2.64 4.94 7.09
CA ILE A 199 3.24 5.61 5.93
C ILE A 199 2.19 5.85 4.86
N SER A 200 2.38 6.87 4.03
CA SER A 200 1.46 7.20 2.96
C SER A 200 2.19 7.59 1.70
N TYR A 201 1.71 7.09 0.57
CA TYR A 201 2.27 7.42 -0.73
C TYR A 201 1.19 7.48 -1.80
N MET A 202 1.56 8.12 -2.90
CA MET A 202 0.77 8.18 -4.11
C MET A 202 1.64 7.74 -5.27
N ASP A 203 1.06 6.95 -6.16
CA ASP A 203 1.72 6.48 -7.37
C ASP A 203 0.76 6.55 -8.55
N ILE A 204 1.28 6.95 -9.70
CA ILE A 204 0.51 7.10 -10.94
C ILE A 204 1.21 6.28 -12.02
N ASP A 205 0.51 5.27 -12.54
CA ASP A 205 1.01 4.41 -13.61
C ASP A 205 -0.09 4.13 -14.64
N GLY A 206 0.07 4.70 -15.83
CA GLY A 206 -1.03 4.75 -16.80
C GLY A 206 -2.27 5.33 -16.14
N TYR A 207 -3.42 4.67 -16.30
CA TYR A 207 -4.70 5.14 -15.73
C TYR A 207 -4.90 4.79 -14.24
N ARG A 208 -3.89 4.20 -13.59
CA ARG A 208 -3.95 3.80 -12.19
C ARG A 208 -3.43 4.93 -11.32
N TYR A 209 -4.25 5.37 -10.39
CA TYR A 209 -3.89 6.30 -9.34
C TYR A 209 -3.97 5.60 -7.98
N LYS A 210 -2.83 5.12 -7.49
CA LYS A 210 -2.73 4.49 -6.17
C LYS A 210 -2.57 5.56 -5.10
N ARG A 211 -3.35 5.42 -4.01
CA ARG A 211 -3.32 6.29 -2.84
C ARG A 211 -3.38 5.40 -1.62
N ASP A 212 -2.21 4.93 -1.19
CA ASP A 212 -2.12 3.89 -0.18
C ASP A 212 -1.67 4.50 1.15
N VAL A 213 -2.31 4.05 2.23
CA VAL A 213 -1.90 4.32 3.62
C VAL A 213 -1.66 2.97 4.31
N GLU A 214 -0.42 2.73 4.71
CA GLU A 214 -0.03 1.49 5.38
C GLU A 214 0.15 1.75 6.88
N PHE A 215 -0.69 1.13 7.71
CA PHE A 215 -0.56 1.16 9.16
C PHE A 215 0.57 0.23 9.59
N CYS A 216 1.59 0.81 10.22
CA CYS A 216 2.80 0.11 10.62
C CYS A 216 2.66 -0.46 12.03
N TYR A 217 3.08 -1.71 12.18
CA TYR A 217 3.18 -2.41 13.46
C TYR A 217 4.59 -2.96 13.64
N ASP A 218 5.00 -3.08 14.91
CA ASP A 218 6.20 -3.82 15.27
C ASP A 218 5.83 -4.99 16.18
N LEU A 219 6.45 -6.16 15.96
CA LEU A 219 6.28 -7.32 16.82
C LEU A 219 7.64 -7.95 17.12
N LYS A 220 8.03 -7.88 18.39
CA LYS A 220 9.18 -8.62 18.89
C LYS A 220 8.80 -10.08 19.10
N LEU A 221 9.32 -10.95 18.25
CA LEU A 221 9.04 -12.38 18.27
C LEU A 221 9.94 -13.13 19.27
N PRO A 222 9.48 -14.26 19.82
CA PRO A 222 10.34 -15.18 20.57
C PRO A 222 11.52 -15.64 19.71
N LYS A 223 12.71 -15.77 20.31
CA LYS A 223 13.91 -16.28 19.60
C LYS A 223 13.70 -17.67 18.97
N SER A 224 12.83 -18.47 19.57
CA SER A 224 12.50 -19.83 19.12
C SER A 224 11.40 -19.87 18.05
N PHE A 225 10.78 -18.73 17.72
CA PHE A 225 9.73 -18.69 16.71
C PHE A 225 10.34 -18.85 15.32
N LEU A 226 9.77 -19.77 14.54
CA LEU A 226 10.08 -19.99 13.14
C LEU A 226 8.79 -19.77 12.35
N PRO A 227 8.75 -18.79 11.43
CA PRO A 227 7.56 -18.56 10.62
C PRO A 227 7.31 -19.73 9.67
N LYS A 228 6.04 -19.97 9.40
CA LYS A 228 5.57 -21.00 8.48
C LYS A 228 4.50 -20.39 7.58
N ASN A 229 4.63 -20.59 6.29
CA ASN A 229 3.58 -20.21 5.35
C ASN A 229 2.39 -21.17 5.54
N GLU A 230 1.18 -20.63 5.75
CA GLU A 230 -0.04 -21.43 5.90
C GLU A 230 -1.00 -21.32 4.70
N ASP A 231 -0.90 -20.28 3.87
CA ASP A 231 -1.87 -19.97 2.80
C ASP A 231 -1.31 -20.08 1.36
N GLY A 232 0.00 -20.23 1.20
CA GLY A 232 0.67 -20.31 -0.10
C GLY A 232 1.21 -18.98 -0.64
N GLU A 233 1.08 -17.87 0.10
CA GLU A 233 1.48 -16.55 -0.36
C GLU A 233 2.98 -16.26 -0.24
N VAL A 234 3.70 -16.99 0.64
CA VAL A 234 5.14 -16.80 0.91
C VAL A 234 5.97 -18.04 0.52
N ASP A 235 6.95 -17.88 -0.35
CA ASP A 235 7.85 -18.97 -0.79
C ASP A 235 8.82 -19.40 0.33
N SER A 236 9.45 -18.44 1.00
CA SER A 236 10.44 -18.72 2.06
C SER A 236 10.65 -17.54 3.00
N PHE A 237 11.22 -17.82 4.17
CA PHE A 237 11.59 -16.81 5.16
C PHE A 237 13.09 -16.81 5.43
N LYS A 238 13.65 -15.63 5.70
CA LYS A 238 15.02 -15.46 6.17
C LYS A 238 15.07 -14.50 7.35
N LEU A 239 15.84 -14.88 8.37
CA LEU A 239 16.16 -13.99 9.47
C LEU A 239 17.46 -13.25 9.16
N ILE A 240 17.40 -11.92 9.04
CA ILE A 240 18.49 -11.10 8.53
C ILE A 240 18.81 -9.98 9.54
N PRO A 241 20.09 -9.68 9.84
CA PRO A 241 20.44 -8.51 10.64
C PRO A 241 19.86 -7.24 10.02
N VAL A 242 19.24 -6.37 10.83
CA VAL A 242 18.56 -5.16 10.33
C VAL A 242 19.51 -4.26 9.51
N THR A 243 20.78 -4.20 9.88
CA THR A 243 21.80 -3.46 9.12
C THR A 243 22.02 -4.02 7.71
N GLN A 244 21.91 -5.33 7.52
CA GLN A 244 21.99 -5.93 6.18
C GLN A 244 20.72 -5.69 5.38
N VAL A 245 19.54 -5.72 6.02
CA VAL A 245 18.27 -5.35 5.37
C VAL A 245 18.35 -3.92 4.83
N ALA A 246 18.85 -2.98 5.64
CA ALA A 246 19.07 -1.59 5.21
C ALA A 246 20.02 -1.49 4.01
N GLU A 247 21.11 -2.27 3.99
CA GLU A 247 22.04 -2.29 2.86
C GLU A 247 21.43 -2.88 1.58
N VAL A 248 20.56 -3.90 1.69
CA VAL A 248 19.82 -4.46 0.55
C VAL A 248 18.91 -3.38 -0.04
N ILE A 249 18.07 -2.74 0.79
CA ILE A 249 17.19 -1.64 0.35
C ILE A 249 17.99 -0.51 -0.30
N ARG A 250 19.18 -0.18 0.22
CA ARG A 250 20.01 0.89 -0.33
C ARG A 250 20.62 0.57 -1.69
N LYS A 251 20.92 -0.70 -1.95
CA LYS A 251 21.79 -1.12 -3.08
C LYS A 251 21.05 -1.88 -4.18
N THR A 252 19.84 -2.35 -3.92
CA THR A 252 19.10 -3.21 -4.85
C THR A 252 17.62 -2.85 -4.90
N GLU A 253 16.89 -3.46 -5.82
CA GLU A 253 15.42 -3.35 -5.96
C GLU A 253 14.75 -4.69 -5.63
N PHE A 254 15.33 -5.47 -4.70
CA PHE A 254 14.81 -6.82 -4.38
C PHE A 254 13.55 -6.79 -3.51
N PHE A 255 13.34 -5.74 -2.73
CA PHE A 255 12.14 -5.59 -1.92
C PHE A 255 10.99 -5.05 -2.75
N LYS A 256 9.79 -5.57 -2.47
CA LYS A 256 8.54 -4.94 -2.90
C LYS A 256 8.55 -3.45 -2.50
N PRO A 257 8.16 -2.53 -3.39
CA PRO A 257 8.38 -1.09 -3.17
C PRO A 257 7.78 -0.55 -1.85
N ASN A 258 6.50 -0.82 -1.58
CA ASN A 258 5.84 -0.33 -0.36
C ASN A 258 6.41 -0.97 0.92
N CYS A 259 6.91 -2.20 0.81
CA CYS A 259 7.59 -2.89 1.90
C CYS A 259 8.84 -2.11 2.34
N SER A 260 9.67 -1.67 1.38
CA SER A 260 10.85 -0.86 1.65
C SER A 260 10.53 0.40 2.44
N LEU A 261 9.41 1.07 2.18
CA LEU A 261 9.01 2.30 2.87
C LEU A 261 8.75 2.06 4.37
N VAL A 262 8.04 0.98 4.70
CA VAL A 262 7.76 0.61 6.10
C VAL A 262 9.03 0.15 6.82
N ILE A 263 9.96 -0.55 6.12
CA ILE A 263 11.27 -0.88 6.72
C ILE A 263 12.07 0.39 6.98
N ILE A 264 12.08 1.35 6.05
CA ILE A 264 12.75 2.64 6.25
C ILE A 264 12.17 3.37 7.47
N ASP A 265 10.84 3.36 7.63
CA ASP A 265 10.19 3.89 8.84
C ASP A 265 10.66 3.18 10.13
N PHE A 266 10.78 1.85 10.10
CA PHE A 266 11.40 1.08 11.20
C PHE A 266 12.85 1.54 11.47
N LEU A 267 13.67 1.72 10.43
CA LEU A 267 15.06 2.17 10.57
C LEU A 267 15.16 3.56 11.21
N PHE A 268 14.24 4.49 10.91
CA PHE A 268 14.15 5.77 11.60
C PHE A 268 13.80 5.59 13.09
N ARG A 269 12.69 4.91 13.38
CA ARG A 269 12.17 4.76 14.76
C ARG A 269 13.12 4.01 15.68
N HIS A 270 13.93 3.09 15.13
CA HIS A 270 14.89 2.28 15.89
C HIS A 270 16.32 2.84 15.88
N GLY A 271 16.54 4.02 15.31
CA GLY A 271 17.82 4.73 15.39
C GLY A 271 18.92 4.23 14.45
N TYR A 272 18.56 3.50 13.39
CA TYR A 272 19.51 3.08 12.35
C TYR A 272 19.76 4.18 11.32
N ILE A 273 18.79 5.07 11.12
CA ILE A 273 18.93 6.29 10.32
C ILE A 273 18.96 7.47 11.30
N THR A 274 20.07 8.20 11.33
CA THR A 274 20.29 9.34 12.24
C THR A 274 20.29 10.68 11.49
N PRO A 275 20.02 11.81 12.17
CA PRO A 275 19.92 13.14 11.53
C PRO A 275 21.17 13.59 10.77
N GLU A 276 22.32 12.99 11.02
CA GLU A 276 23.59 13.29 10.36
C GLU A 276 23.65 12.76 8.91
N TYR A 277 22.72 11.89 8.49
CA TYR A 277 22.63 11.43 7.11
C TYR A 277 22.10 12.53 6.17
N LEU A 278 22.78 12.72 5.05
CA LEU A 278 22.34 13.64 4.00
C LEU A 278 20.95 13.24 3.48
N GLY A 279 20.01 14.20 3.45
CA GLY A 279 18.64 13.94 2.99
C GLY A 279 17.72 13.31 4.03
N TYR A 280 18.13 13.21 5.31
CA TYR A 280 17.32 12.69 6.41
C TYR A 280 15.90 13.25 6.45
N LEU A 281 15.76 14.59 6.43
CA LEU A 281 14.45 15.26 6.50
C LEU A 281 13.61 15.05 5.24
N ASP A 282 14.24 15.02 4.06
CA ASP A 282 13.53 14.75 2.80
C ASP A 282 12.98 13.32 2.79
N LEU A 283 13.80 12.34 3.20
CA LEU A 283 13.38 10.95 3.29
C LEU A 283 12.25 10.77 4.32
N LEU A 284 12.38 11.37 5.51
CA LEU A 284 11.35 11.32 6.55
C LEU A 284 10.02 11.92 6.06
N ARG A 285 10.07 13.10 5.40
CA ARG A 285 8.89 13.74 4.81
C ARG A 285 8.25 12.86 3.73
N ASN A 286 9.06 12.26 2.87
CA ASN A 286 8.56 11.46 1.74
C ASN A 286 7.81 10.20 2.17
N LEU A 287 8.06 9.68 3.38
CA LEU A 287 7.26 8.59 3.94
C LEU A 287 5.80 9.00 4.26
N ARG A 288 5.48 10.29 4.24
CA ARG A 288 4.17 10.88 4.59
C ARG A 288 3.64 11.81 3.50
N ILE A 289 4.07 11.62 2.25
CA ILE A 289 3.71 12.54 1.15
C ILE A 289 2.28 12.33 0.66
N GLY A 290 1.75 11.11 0.83
CA GLY A 290 0.34 10.81 0.56
C GLY A 290 -0.57 11.45 1.61
N ASP A 291 -1.80 11.77 1.20
CA ASP A 291 -2.82 12.21 2.13
C ASP A 291 -3.21 11.07 3.08
N CYS A 292 -2.79 11.17 4.35
CA CYS A 292 -3.08 10.20 5.41
C CYS A 292 -4.49 10.34 6.01
N SER A 293 -5.25 11.39 5.64
CA SER A 293 -6.56 11.61 6.25
C SER A 293 -7.49 10.45 5.98
#